data_AF-A0A1V5ICK0-F1
#
_entry.id   AF-A0A1V5ICK0-F1
#
_cell.length_a   1.000
_cell.length_b   1.000
_cell.length_c   1.000
_cell.angle_alpha   90.00
_cell.angle_beta   90.00
_cell.angle_gamma   90.00
#
_symmetry.space_group_name_H-M   'P 1'
#
loop_
_entity.id
_entity.type
_entity.pdbx_description
1 polymer ?
#
loop_
_entity_poly.entity_id
_entity_poly.type
_entity_poly.pdbx_seq_one_letter_code
_entity_poly.pdbx_strand_id
1 'polypeptide(L)'
;MRAQAATSLAALGDRSSVPALERSVRDEEWWVRRNCAEALGRLGKPGREALGRLTESDDRYVRDRSLAVLERLALADGAERPAGGERT
;
A
#
# COMPACT_ATOMS: atom_id res chain seq x y z
N MET A 1 -1.63 -19.66 -5.45
CA MET A 1 -2.47 -18.86 -6.37
C MET A 1 -2.86 -17.46 -5.85
N ARG A 2 -3.12 -17.25 -4.55
CA ARG A 2 -3.55 -15.93 -4.03
C ARG A 2 -2.49 -14.82 -4.10
N ALA A 3 -1.22 -15.13 -3.83
CA ALA A 3 -0.12 -14.17 -3.97
C ALA A 3 0.04 -13.63 -5.41
N GLN A 4 -0.15 -14.50 -6.41
CA GLN A 4 -0.09 -14.09 -7.81
C GLN A 4 -1.23 -13.11 -8.13
N ALA A 5 -2.43 -13.35 -7.62
CA ALA A 5 -3.55 -12.44 -7.79
C ALA A 5 -3.29 -11.07 -7.16
N ALA A 6 -2.74 -11.02 -5.94
CA ALA A 6 -2.38 -9.74 -5.30
C ALA A 6 -1.32 -8.98 -6.09
N THR A 7 -0.27 -9.68 -6.56
CA THR A 7 0.79 -9.07 -7.38
C THR A 7 0.28 -8.62 -8.74
N SER A 8 -0.59 -9.42 -9.39
CA SER A 8 -1.20 -9.07 -10.67
C SER A 8 -2.16 -7.88 -10.52
N LEU A 9 -2.97 -7.83 -9.47
CA LEU A 9 -3.85 -6.69 -9.20
C LEU A 9 -3.08 -5.40 -8.91
N ALA A 10 -1.96 -5.52 -8.17
CA ALA A 10 -1.03 -4.40 -7.97
C ALA A 10 -0.41 -3.92 -9.28
N ALA A 11 0.04 -4.86 -10.11
CA ALA A 11 0.68 -4.58 -11.40
C ALA A 11 -0.31 -3.97 -12.41
N LEU A 12 -1.58 -4.34 -12.33
CA LEU A 12 -2.65 -3.76 -13.14
C LEU A 12 -3.01 -2.33 -12.70
N GLY A 13 -2.57 -1.88 -11.52
CA GLY A 13 -2.86 -0.54 -11.02
C GLY A 13 -4.34 -0.26 -10.81
N ASP A 14 -5.18 -1.30 -10.81
CA ASP A 14 -6.62 -1.15 -10.78
C ASP A 14 -7.08 -0.78 -9.37
N ARG A 15 -7.58 0.45 -9.23
CA ARG A 15 -8.13 0.97 -7.97
C ARG A 15 -9.31 0.14 -7.46
N SER A 16 -9.98 -0.61 -8.33
CA SER A 16 -11.06 -1.54 -7.98
C SER A 16 -10.57 -2.73 -7.14
N SER A 17 -9.25 -2.97 -7.11
CA SER A 17 -8.63 -4.03 -6.32
C SER A 17 -8.43 -3.67 -4.83
N VAL A 18 -8.60 -2.41 -4.44
CA VAL A 18 -8.39 -1.95 -3.05
C VAL A 18 -9.16 -2.79 -2.02
N PRO A 19 -10.47 -3.06 -2.17
CA PRO A 19 -11.21 -3.86 -1.17
C PRO A 19 -10.76 -5.33 -1.13
N ALA A 20 -10.25 -5.86 -2.23
CA ALA A 20 -9.69 -7.20 -2.27
C ALA A 20 -8.36 -7.26 -1.51
N LEU A 21 -7.47 -6.29 -1.76
CA LEU A 21 -6.17 -6.20 -1.10
C LEU A 21 -6.29 -5.91 0.40
N GLU A 22 -7.25 -5.10 0.84
CA GLU A 22 -7.53 -4.86 2.27
C GLU A 22 -7.87 -6.16 3.01
N ARG A 23 -8.67 -7.04 2.40
CA ARG A 23 -8.99 -8.35 2.99
C ARG A 23 -7.78 -9.27 3.03
N SER A 24 -6.98 -9.28 1.96
CA SER A 24 -5.79 -10.12 1.86
C SER A 24 -4.61 -9.66 2.72
N VAL A 25 -4.68 -8.47 3.32
CA VAL A 25 -3.72 -8.03 4.33
C VAL A 25 -3.81 -8.85 5.63
N ARG A 26 -4.93 -9.54 5.87
CA ARG A 26 -5.18 -10.45 7.00
C ARG A 26 -5.04 -11.93 6.63
N ASP A 27 -4.46 -12.22 5.48
CA ASP A 27 -4.25 -13.61 5.03
C ASP A 27 -3.32 -14.36 6.00
N GLU A 28 -3.50 -15.67 6.14
CA GLU A 28 -2.72 -16.51 7.05
C GLU A 28 -1.23 -16.53 6.67
N GLU A 29 -0.94 -16.40 5.38
CA GLU A 29 0.41 -16.45 4.85
C GLU A 29 1.12 -15.10 4.92
N TRP A 30 2.26 -15.06 5.60
CA TRP A 30 2.99 -13.82 5.87
C TRP A 30 3.44 -13.09 4.60
N TRP A 31 3.78 -13.83 3.54
CA TRP A 31 4.19 -13.23 2.26
C TRP A 31 3.00 -12.62 1.51
N VAL A 32 1.78 -13.18 1.66
CA VAL A 32 0.57 -12.62 1.05
C VAL A 32 0.24 -11.27 1.70
N ARG A 33 0.25 -11.21 3.03
CA ARG A 33 0.03 -9.96 3.77
C ARG A 33 0.99 -8.85 3.34
N ARG A 34 2.29 -9.19 3.25
CA ARG A 34 3.33 -8.26 2.81
C ARG A 34 3.07 -7.72 1.40
N ASN A 35 2.78 -8.61 0.44
CA ASN A 35 2.57 -8.21 -0.94
C ASN A 35 1.31 -7.35 -1.09
N CYS A 36 0.26 -7.62 -0.31
CA CYS A 36 -0.98 -6.83 -0.35
C CYS A 36 -0.79 -5.42 0.19
N ALA A 37 -0.09 -5.26 1.32
CA ALA A 37 0.20 -3.93 1.86
C ALA A 37 1.06 -3.11 0.87
N GLU A 38 2.04 -3.75 0.22
CA GLU A 38 2.87 -3.08 -0.77
C GLU A 38 2.10 -2.73 -2.04
N ALA A 39 1.20 -3.62 -2.48
CA ALA A 39 0.29 -3.40 -3.60
C ALA A 39 -0.60 -2.18 -3.36
N LEU A 40 -1.24 -2.09 -2.19
CA LEU A 40 -2.03 -0.92 -1.79
C LEU A 40 -1.19 0.36 -1.89
N GLY A 41 0.05 0.32 -1.43
CA GLY A 41 0.94 1.48 -1.53
C GLY A 41 1.20 1.95 -2.97
N ARG A 42 1.28 1.02 -3.92
CA ARG A 42 1.48 1.30 -5.36
C ARG A 42 0.24 1.85 -6.05
N LEU A 43 -0.96 1.66 -5.50
CA LEU A 43 -2.21 2.19 -6.06
C LEU A 43 -2.40 3.70 -5.85
N GLY A 44 -1.43 4.37 -5.20
CA GLY A 44 -1.47 5.81 -4.95
C GLY A 44 -2.51 6.20 -3.90
N LYS A 45 -3.19 7.34 -4.09
CA LYS A 45 -4.14 7.91 -3.11
C LYS A 45 -5.14 6.90 -2.50
N PRO A 46 -5.93 6.13 -3.28
CA PRO A 46 -6.93 5.23 -2.70
C PRO A 46 -6.31 4.08 -1.88
N GLY A 47 -5.10 3.64 -2.25
CA GLY A 47 -4.38 2.62 -1.50
C GLY A 47 -3.71 3.17 -0.24
N ARG A 48 -3.24 4.43 -0.26
CA ARG A 48 -2.77 5.13 0.95
C ARG A 48 -3.88 5.33 1.96
N GLU A 49 -5.09 5.70 1.52
CA GLU A 49 -6.27 5.82 2.38
C GLU A 49 -6.64 4.47 3.02
N ALA A 50 -6.56 3.37 2.25
CA ALA A 50 -6.74 2.02 2.77
C ALA A 50 -5.68 1.65 3.81
N LEU A 51 -4.40 1.88 3.53
CA LEU A 51 -3.32 1.65 4.48
C LEU A 51 -3.49 2.47 5.77
N GLY A 52 -3.97 3.72 5.67
CA GLY A 52 -4.27 4.56 6.83
C GLY A 52 -5.37 3.99 7.73
N ARG A 53 -6.39 3.34 7.16
CA ARG A 53 -7.38 2.60 7.98
C ARG A 53 -6.75 1.38 8.65
N LEU A 54 -5.85 0.70 7.95
CA LEU A 54 -5.19 -0.51 8.45
C LEU A 54 -4.21 -0.24 9.60
N THR A 55 -3.72 0.99 9.76
CA THR A 55 -2.93 1.38 10.95
C THR A 55 -3.77 1.42 12.24
N GLU A 56 -5.10 1.46 12.14
CA GLU A 56 -5.99 1.39 13.29
C GLU A 56 -6.47 -0.05 13.58
N SER A 57 -6.05 -1.03 12.77
CA SER A 57 -6.45 -2.43 12.93
C SER A 57 -5.91 -3.02 14.24
N ASP A 58 -6.70 -3.86 14.92
CA ASP A 58 -6.31 -4.59 16.15
C ASP A 58 -5.13 -5.55 15.94
N ASP A 59 -4.95 -6.00 14.70
CA ASP A 59 -3.80 -6.81 14.31
C ASP A 59 -2.52 -5.94 14.27
N ARG A 60 -1.65 -6.16 15.25
CA ARG A 60 -0.36 -5.47 15.38
C ARG A 60 0.49 -5.60 14.11
N TYR A 61 0.50 -6.75 13.46
CA TYR A 61 1.29 -6.96 12.25
C TYR A 61 0.76 -6.11 11.10
N VAL A 62 -0.55 -6.11 10.90
CA VAL A 62 -1.22 -5.30 9.87
C VAL A 62 -0.92 -3.82 10.08
N ARG A 63 -0.97 -3.37 11.33
CA ARG A 63 -0.66 -1.99 11.72
C ARG A 63 0.78 -1.61 11.41
N ASP A 64 1.75 -2.35 11.94
CA ASP A 64 3.18 -2.07 11.75
C ASP A 64 3.58 -2.11 10.27
N ARG A 65 3.01 -3.05 9.50
CA ARG A 65 3.26 -3.14 8.06
C ARG A 65 2.64 -1.99 7.28
N SER A 66 1.42 -1.59 7.62
CA SER A 66 0.74 -0.49 6.93
C SER A 66 1.45 0.83 7.19
N LEU A 67 1.89 1.05 8.44
CA LEU A 67 2.70 2.20 8.82
C LEU A 67 4.03 2.21 8.05
N ALA A 68 4.76 1.10 8.03
CA ALA A 68 6.04 1.01 7.31
C ALA A 68 5.90 1.28 5.81
N VAL A 69 4.79 0.86 5.18
CA VAL A 69 4.53 1.18 3.77
C VAL A 69 4.24 2.66 3.60
N LEU A 70 3.42 3.27 4.46
CA LEU A 70 3.12 4.69 4.40
C LEU A 70 4.36 5.57 4.62
N GLU A 71 5.21 5.23 5.59
CA GLU A 71 6.48 5.90 5.85
C GLU A 71 7.40 5.83 4.63
N ARG A 72 7.57 4.64 4.06
CA ARG A 72 8.38 4.46 2.85
C ARG A 72 7.83 5.24 1.66
N LEU A 73 6.51 5.30 1.52
CA LEU A 73 5.88 6.11 0.47
C LEU A 73 6.08 7.60 0.73
N ALA A 74 5.99 8.08 1.97
CA ALA A 74 6.24 9.47 2.32
C ALA A 74 7.71 9.86 2.05
N LEU A 75 8.65 8.96 2.33
CA LEU A 75 10.06 9.14 1.98
C LEU A 75 10.29 9.16 0.46
N ALA A 76 9.57 8.34 -0.30
CA ALA A 76 9.63 8.32 -1.76
C ALA A 76 8.99 9.58 -2.39
N ASP A 77 7.83 10.01 -1.89
CA ASP A 77 7.12 11.25 -2.32
C ASP A 77 7.96 12.49 -2.00
N GLY A 78 8.65 12.49 -0.85
CA GLY A 78 9.59 13.54 -0.46
C GLY A 78 10.81 13.65 -1.38
N ALA A 79 11.22 12.56 -2.03
CA ALA A 79 12.27 12.55 -3.04
C ALA A 79 11.78 13.02 -4.42
N GLU A 80 10.46 13.12 -4.63
CA GLU A 80 9.84 13.62 -5.86
C GLU A 80 9.30 15.06 -5.72
N ARG A 81 9.75 15.86 -4.74
CA ARG A 81 9.48 17.32 -4.74
C ARG A 81 10.40 18.06 -5.74
N PRO A 82 9.84 19.00 -6.50
CA PRO A 82 10.21 19.23 -7.89
C PRO A 82 11.43 20.13 -8.05
N ALA A 83 12.35 19.72 -8.93
CA ALA A 83 13.19 20.64 -9.69
C ALA A 83 12.32 21.34 -10.74
N GLY A 84 11.59 22.36 -10.31
CA GLY A 84 10.95 23.37 -11.15
C GLY A 84 10.79 24.58 -10.23
N GLY A 85 11.67 25.57 -10.29
CA GLY A 85 11.85 26.38 -11.48
C GLY A 85 11.18 27.71 -11.16
N GLU A 86 12.00 28.62 -10.64
CA GLU A 86 11.88 30.07 -10.54
C GLU A 86 10.66 30.75 -11.19
N ARG A 87 10.06 31.72 -10.48
CA ARG A 87 10.05 33.18 -10.77
C ARG A 87 8.78 33.85 -10.25
N THR A 88 8.95 34.68 -9.23
CA THR A 88 8.30 36.00 -9.18
C THR A 88 9.27 36.98 -8.57
#